data_AF-A0A1C5P9T3-F1
#
_entry.id   AF-A0A1C5P9T3-F1
#
_cell.length_a   1.000
_cell.length_b   1.000
_cell.length_c   1.000
_cell.angle_alpha   90.00
_cell.angle_beta   90.00
_cell.angle_gamma   90.00
#
_symmetry.space_group_name_H-M   'P 1'
#
loop_
_entity.id
_entity.type
_entity.pdbx_description
1 polymer ?
#
loop_
_entity_poly.entity_id
_entity_poly.type
_entity_poly.pdbx_seq_one_letter_code
_entity_poly.pdbx_strand_id
1 'polypeptide(L)' 'MKRIKCPKCNRLLIKVEEMKGYIECHNCKSLIKVIVDDKTEEVVMEELK' A
#
# COMPACT_ATOMS: atom_id res chain seq x y z
N MET A 1 10.85 1.51 -8.53
CA MET A 1 9.41 1.86 -8.37
C MET A 1 8.46 0.65 -8.25
N LYS A 2 7.83 0.45 -7.08
CA LYS A 2 6.76 -0.54 -6.86
C LYS A 2 5.37 0.09 -7.00
N ARG A 3 4.38 -0.70 -7.45
CA ARG A 3 2.98 -0.27 -7.61
C ARG A 3 2.14 -0.87 -6.49
N ILE A 4 1.60 -0.03 -5.61
CA ILE A 4 0.76 -0.47 -4.51
C ILE A 4 -0.70 -0.34 -4.90
N LYS A 5 -1.44 -1.44 -4.82
CA LYS A 5 -2.87 -1.51 -5.08
C LYS A 5 -3.60 -1.79 -3.78
N CYS A 6 -4.82 -1.26 -3.67
CA CYS A 6 -5.71 -1.58 -2.57
C CYS A 6 -6.03 -3.09 -2.58
N PRO A 7 -5.85 -3.82 -1.47
CA PRO A 7 -6.17 -5.26 -1.42
C PRO A 7 -7.67 -5.54 -1.57
N LYS A 8 -8.53 -4.56 -1.23
CA LYS A 8 -10.00 -4.71 -1.25
C LYS A 8 -10.64 -4.39 -2.60
N CYS A 9 -10.23 -3.32 -3.26
CA CYS A 9 -10.82 -2.89 -4.54
C CYS A 9 -9.86 -2.94 -5.73
N ASN A 10 -8.63 -3.38 -5.53
CA ASN A 10 -7.57 -3.51 -6.54
C ASN A 10 -7.21 -2.19 -7.27
N ARG A 11 -7.70 -1.05 -6.79
CA ARG A 11 -7.39 0.27 -7.34
C ARG A 11 -5.95 0.64 -6.99
N LEU A 12 -5.24 1.23 -7.95
CA LEU A 12 -3.91 1.76 -7.71
C LEU A 12 -3.99 2.89 -6.67
N LEU A 13 -3.21 2.75 -5.61
CA LEU A 13 -3.14 3.75 -4.54
C LEU A 13 -1.96 4.68 -4.78
N ILE A 14 -0.76 4.12 -4.98
CA ILE A 14 0.46 4.91 -5.14
C ILE A 14 1.52 4.14 -5.93
N LYS A 15 2.44 4.87 -6.55
CA LYS A 15 3.70 4.35 -7.12
C LYS A 15 4.85 4.99 -6.36
N VAL A 16 5.62 4.20 -5.64
CA VAL A 16 6.72 4.68 -4.78
C VAL A 16 7.91 3.74 -4.88
N GLU A 17 9.08 4.23 -4.52
CA GLU A 17 10.28 3.39 -4.36
C GLU A 17 10.41 2.90 -2.93
N GLU A 18 10.09 3.77 -1.97
CA GLU A 18 10.07 3.49 -0.54
C GLU A 18 8.84 4.15 0.08
N MET A 19 8.18 3.47 1.04
CA MET A 19 7.11 4.02 1.85
C MET A 19 6.93 3.19 3.11
N LYS A 20 6.81 3.85 4.26
CA LYS A 20 6.42 3.20 5.51
C LYS A 20 5.34 4.02 6.19
N GLY A 21 4.12 3.49 6.23
CA GLY A 21 3.00 4.20 6.84
C GLY A 21 1.65 3.61 6.47
N TYR A 22 0.63 4.46 6.51
CA TYR A 22 -0.74 4.09 6.20
C TYR A 22 -1.23 4.90 4.99
N ILE A 23 -2.03 4.25 4.16
CA ILE A 23 -2.71 4.87 3.03
C ILE A 23 -4.20 4.55 3.11
N GLU A 24 -5.03 5.58 3.01
CA GLU A 24 -6.47 5.38 2.91
C GLU A 24 -6.85 5.19 1.44
N CYS A 25 -7.63 4.17 1.15
CA CYS A 25 -8.21 4.01 -0.18
C CYS A 25 -9.45 4.90 -0.34
N HIS A 26 -9.39 5.92 -1.19
CA HIS A 26 -10.54 6.78 -1.49
C HIS A 26 -11.79 6.05 -2.00
N ASN A 27 -11.64 4.83 -2.55
CA ASN A 27 -12.77 4.07 -3.10
C ASN A 27 -13.47 3.21 -2.06
N CYS A 28 -12.72 2.42 -1.29
CA CYS A 28 -13.30 1.50 -0.31
C CYS A 28 -13.20 2.00 1.14
N LYS A 29 -12.60 3.18 1.36
CA LYS A 29 -12.32 3.82 2.65
C LYS A 29 -11.53 2.96 3.64
N SER A 30 -10.89 1.89 3.15
CA SER A 30 -10.04 1.03 3.98
C SER A 30 -8.71 1.70 4.23
N LEU A 31 -8.25 1.66 5.48
CA LEU A 31 -6.90 2.06 5.87
C LEU A 31 -5.95 0.88 5.68
N ILE A 32 -4.92 1.07 4.87
CA ILE A 32 -3.98 0.02 4.50
C ILE A 32 -2.61 0.42 4.98
N LYS A 33 -2.01 -0.43 5.82
CA LYS A 33 -0.62 -0.29 6.21
C LYS A 33 0.25 -0.75 5.05
N VAL A 34 1.17 0.09 4.62
CA VAL A 34 2.08 -0.17 3.50
C VAL A 34 3.50 -0.01 4.01
N ILE A 35 4.28 -1.07 3.82
CA ILE A 35 5.74 -1.06 4.02
C ILE A 35 6.36 -1.51 2.70
N VAL A 36 7.01 -0.58 2.04
CA VAL A 36 7.81 -0.77 0.85
C VAL A 36 9.22 -0.36 1.20
N ASP A 37 10.10 -1.36 1.26
CA ASP A 37 11.54 -1.14 1.33
C ASP A 37 12.15 -1.51 -0.03
N ASP A 38 12.97 -0.60 -0.55
CA ASP A 38 13.78 -0.79 -1.76
C ASP A 38 14.86 -1.86 -1.50
N LYS A 39 15.46 -1.85 -0.31
CA LYS A 39 16.61 -2.70 0.03
C LYS A 39 16.25 -4.16 0.23
N THR A 40 15.02 -4.45 0.65
CA THR A 40 14.59 -5.83 0.94
C THR A 40 13.65 -6.41 -0.11
N GLU A 41 13.26 -5.64 -1.14
CA GLU A 41 12.23 -6.01 -2.13
C GLU A 41 10.86 -6.43 -1.55
N GLU A 42 10.67 -6.43 -0.24
CA GLU A 42 9.44 -6.83 0.42
C GLU A 42 8.34 -5.76 0.31
N VAL A 43 7.09 -6.21 0.18
CA VAL A 43 5.90 -5.37 0.21
C VAL A 43 4.92 -5.99 1.19
N VAL A 44 4.76 -5.37 2.35
CA VAL A 44 3.77 -5.80 3.35
C VAL A 44 2.56 -4.88 3.25
N MET A 45 1.38 -5.48 3.04
CA MET A 45 0.10 -4.79 2.99
C MET A 45 -0.87 -5.46 3.96
N GLU A 46 -1.30 -4.72 4.98
CA GLU A 46 -2.29 -5.19 5.96
C GLU A 46 -3.47 -4.21 5.97
N GLU A 47 -4.70 -4.71 5.84
CA GLU A 47 -5.91 -3.92 6.08
C GLU A 47 -6.18 -3.86 7.58
N LEU A 48 -6.21 -2.66 8.17
CA LEU A 48 -6.68 -2.50 9.54
C LEU A 48 -8.21 -2.52 9.52
N LYS A 49 -8.79 -3.52 10.19
CA LYS A 49 -10.22 -3.62 10.48
C LYS A 49 -10.56 -2.89 11.77
#